data_AF-A0AAV9DDU4-F1
#
_entry.id   AF-A0AAV9DDU4-F1
#
_cell.length_a   1.000
_cell.length_b   1.000
_cell.length_c   1.000
_cell.angle_alpha   90.00
_cell.angle_beta   90.00
_cell.angle_gamma   90.00
#
_symmetry.space_group_name_H-M   'P 1'
#
loop_
_entity.id
_entity.type
_entity.pdbx_description
1 polymer ?
#
loop_
_entity_poly.entity_id
_entity_poly.type
_entity_poly.pdbx_seq_one_letter_code
_entity_poly.pdbx_strand_id
1 'polypeptide(L)'
;MSWWWTGAFGAAKKKHLLGRRKVRLINYRSVAVVIGATSIVGHSLCKILPCDDTPGGPWKVYAVADQPSSSYDSSLSPHITYIETDLTNPSDALAKLSPLSDATHLFYVAWSACDTESSMFRNTVDALLPNCPNLQHISLQTGRKYYLGPIQSHDPPYNEDMPRLDAPNFYYNMEDMLIEEVEKREGLSWSVHRPGTIFGFSPNSRMNIMATLCVYAAICKKENCPLRFPGNWVTWNGFSDASDGDLVAEHHIWAAVEPFAKNEAFNCSNGDLFKWKQLEDVASWWFVDAVLGVKEPHLDCMNKSKEHGFLGFRNSVSSFSSWIDKLKGLKIVP
;
A
#
# COMPACT_ATOMS: atom_id res chain seq x y z
N MET A 1 -17.69 2.73 17.92
CA MET A 1 -16.69 3.50 17.14
C MET A 1 -16.22 2.62 16.00
N SER A 2 -16.17 3.14 14.77
CA SER A 2 -15.75 2.36 13.61
C SER A 2 -14.27 1.97 13.73
N TRP A 3 -13.90 0.74 13.34
CA TRP A 3 -12.54 0.20 13.54
C TRP A 3 -11.46 1.10 12.93
N TRP A 4 -11.75 1.77 11.80
CA TRP A 4 -10.85 2.71 11.11
C TRP A 4 -10.45 3.92 11.96
N TRP A 5 -11.22 4.24 13.01
CA TRP A 5 -10.85 5.28 13.97
C TRP A 5 -9.70 4.83 14.87
N THR A 6 -9.58 3.53 15.15
CA THR A 6 -8.63 3.02 16.14
C THR A 6 -7.18 3.10 15.67
N GLY A 7 -6.90 3.16 14.36
CA GLY A 7 -5.55 3.39 13.83
C GLY A 7 -4.96 4.74 14.25
N ALA A 8 -5.78 5.81 14.24
CA ALA A 8 -5.36 7.15 14.68
C ALA A 8 -5.20 7.28 16.21
N PHE A 9 -6.02 6.57 16.99
CA PHE A 9 -5.95 6.58 18.46
C PHE A 9 -5.00 5.52 19.05
N GLY A 10 -4.66 4.48 18.29
CA GLY A 10 -3.92 3.30 18.74
C GLY A 10 -2.48 3.56 19.18
N ALA A 11 -1.86 4.62 18.63
CA ALA A 11 -0.53 5.08 19.04
C ALA A 11 -0.47 5.47 20.52
N ALA A 12 -1.59 5.91 21.12
CA ALA A 12 -1.64 6.32 22.52
C ALA A 12 -1.90 5.16 23.52
N LYS A 13 -2.30 3.95 23.06
CA LYS A 13 -2.87 2.93 23.96
C LYS A 13 -2.21 1.54 23.96
N LYS A 14 -1.26 1.21 23.08
CA LYS A 14 -0.62 -0.11 23.10
C LYS A 14 0.57 -0.18 24.09
N LYS A 15 0.25 -0.25 25.39
CA LYS A 15 1.06 -0.93 26.41
C LYS A 15 0.16 -1.97 27.08
N HIS A 16 0.66 -3.20 27.15
CA HIS A 16 0.03 -4.42 27.67
C HIS A 16 -0.90 -5.16 26.70
N LEU A 17 -0.44 -6.33 26.25
CA LEU A 17 -1.08 -7.64 26.45
C LEU A 17 -0.32 -8.71 25.64
N LEU A 18 0.62 -9.41 26.28
CA LEU A 18 1.19 -10.67 25.78
C LEU A 18 0.73 -11.78 26.74
N GLY A 19 -0.34 -12.47 26.35
CA GLY A 19 -0.83 -13.67 27.02
C GLY A 19 -0.69 -14.87 26.08
N ARG A 20 0.01 -15.92 26.53
CA ARG A 20 0.16 -17.21 25.84
C ARG A 20 -1.20 -17.75 25.37
N ARG A 21 -1.37 -17.98 24.06
CA ARG A 21 -2.56 -18.65 23.49
C ARG A 21 -2.27 -20.12 23.17
N LYS A 22 -3.14 -21.01 23.67
CA LYS A 22 -3.24 -22.42 23.25
C LYS A 22 -3.72 -22.49 21.80
N VAL A 23 -3.14 -23.40 21.01
CA VAL A 23 -3.55 -23.69 19.64
C VAL A 23 -4.99 -24.21 19.63
N ARG A 24 -5.95 -23.34 19.30
CA ARG A 24 -7.30 -23.73 18.90
C ARG A 24 -7.29 -23.92 17.38
N LEU A 25 -8.05 -24.90 16.87
CA LEU A 25 -8.42 -24.95 15.45
C LEU A 25 -9.17 -23.65 15.12
N ILE A 26 -8.52 -22.77 14.37
CA ILE A 26 -9.11 -21.49 13.95
C ILE A 26 -9.85 -21.76 12.64
N ASN A 27 -11.16 -21.54 12.67
CA ASN A 27 -11.94 -21.47 11.45
C ASN A 27 -11.80 -20.05 10.91
N TYR A 28 -11.13 -19.88 9.77
CA TYR A 28 -10.91 -18.58 9.16
C TYR A 28 -12.19 -18.10 8.48
N ARG A 29 -12.56 -16.84 8.69
CA ARG A 29 -13.71 -16.23 8.01
C ARG A 29 -13.33 -15.76 6.61
N SER A 30 -12.10 -15.30 6.45
CA SER A 30 -11.59 -14.78 5.19
C SER A 30 -10.15 -15.22 4.97
N VAL A 31 -9.81 -15.42 3.70
CA VAL A 31 -8.49 -15.84 3.22
C VAL A 31 -8.01 -14.80 2.22
N ALA A 32 -6.90 -14.13 2.56
CA ALA A 32 -6.27 -13.09 1.77
C ALA A 32 -5.08 -13.64 0.97
N VAL A 33 -5.00 -13.29 -0.31
CA VAL A 33 -3.78 -13.43 -1.11
C VAL A 33 -3.19 -12.04 -1.29
N VAL A 34 -2.04 -11.77 -0.67
CA VAL A 34 -1.35 -10.48 -0.74
C VAL A 34 -0.21 -10.60 -1.74
N ILE A 35 -0.42 -10.07 -2.94
CA ILE A 35 0.59 -10.00 -4.00
C ILE A 35 1.47 -8.77 -3.77
N GLY A 36 2.78 -8.98 -3.72
CA GLY A 36 3.72 -7.95 -3.31
C GLY A 36 3.82 -7.83 -1.78
N ALA A 37 3.80 -8.95 -1.05
CA ALA A 37 3.83 -8.99 0.41
C ALA A 37 5.07 -8.31 1.04
N THR A 38 6.13 -8.12 0.26
CA THR A 38 7.36 -7.40 0.63
C THR A 38 7.36 -5.95 0.14
N SER A 39 6.27 -5.44 -0.43
CA SER A 39 6.11 -4.00 -0.70
C SER A 39 5.82 -3.23 0.60
N ILE A 40 5.83 -1.89 0.57
CA ILE A 40 5.51 -1.07 1.75
C ILE A 40 4.10 -1.38 2.27
N VAL A 41 3.12 -1.42 1.37
CA VAL A 41 1.73 -1.69 1.72
C VAL A 41 1.50 -3.19 1.96
N GLY A 42 2.13 -4.07 1.19
CA GLY A 42 2.05 -5.51 1.40
C GLY A 42 2.55 -5.93 2.78
N HIS A 43 3.67 -5.36 3.23
CA HIS A 43 4.18 -5.61 4.59
C HIS A 43 3.17 -5.15 5.66
N SER A 44 2.51 -4.01 5.43
CA SER A 44 1.51 -3.45 6.34
C SER A 44 0.25 -4.33 6.37
N LEU A 45 -0.24 -4.80 5.21
CA LEU A 45 -1.34 -5.77 5.09
C LEU A 45 -1.02 -7.07 5.83
N CYS A 46 0.16 -7.67 5.60
CA CYS A 46 0.57 -8.90 6.29
C CYS A 46 0.65 -8.74 7.82
N LYS A 47 0.91 -7.54 8.32
CA LYS A 47 0.90 -7.24 9.77
C LYS A 47 -0.52 -7.01 10.30
N ILE A 48 -1.37 -6.33 9.54
CA ILE A 48 -2.70 -5.90 10.00
C ILE A 48 -3.74 -7.02 9.84
N LEU A 49 -3.79 -7.72 8.70
CA LEU A 49 -4.78 -8.77 8.43
C LEU A 49 -4.89 -9.82 9.54
N PRO A 50 -3.80 -10.37 10.11
CA PRO A 50 -3.89 -11.39 11.15
C PRO A 50 -4.31 -10.88 12.54
N CYS A 51 -4.48 -9.57 12.74
CA CYS A 51 -4.90 -9.02 14.03
C CYS A 51 -6.36 -9.40 14.34
N ASP A 52 -6.64 -9.71 15.61
CA ASP A 52 -7.96 -10.21 16.06
C ASP A 52 -9.12 -9.25 15.79
N ASP A 53 -8.84 -7.95 15.79
CA ASP A 53 -9.82 -6.87 15.64
C ASP A 53 -10.01 -6.46 14.17
N THR A 54 -9.21 -6.99 13.24
CA THR A 54 -9.26 -6.61 11.83
C THR A 54 -10.59 -7.02 11.19
N PRO A 55 -11.32 -6.09 10.55
CA PRO A 55 -12.58 -6.37 9.87
C PRO A 55 -12.46 -7.51 8.85
N GLY A 56 -13.48 -8.35 8.77
CA GLY A 56 -13.45 -9.58 7.95
C GLY A 56 -12.71 -10.76 8.61
N GLY A 57 -12.01 -10.54 9.72
CA GLY A 57 -11.25 -11.58 10.42
C GLY A 57 -12.11 -12.64 11.13
N PRO A 58 -11.48 -13.74 11.61
CA PRO A 58 -10.04 -14.03 11.54
C PRO A 58 -9.55 -14.32 10.11
N TRP A 59 -8.41 -13.72 9.74
CA TRP A 59 -7.82 -13.85 8.41
C TRP A 59 -6.74 -14.94 8.36
N LYS A 60 -6.81 -15.79 7.32
CA LYS A 60 -5.65 -16.53 6.81
C LYS A 60 -4.99 -15.70 5.72
N VAL A 61 -3.66 -15.67 5.66
CA VAL A 61 -2.93 -14.82 4.72
C VAL A 61 -1.92 -15.64 3.93
N TYR A 62 -2.03 -15.64 2.61
CA TYR A 62 -0.97 -16.04 1.69
C TYR A 62 -0.17 -14.80 1.30
N ALA A 63 1.09 -14.73 1.74
CA ALA A 63 2.00 -13.64 1.45
C ALA A 63 2.85 -14.01 0.23
N VAL A 64 2.63 -13.36 -0.91
CA VAL A 64 3.28 -13.69 -2.17
C VAL A 64 4.27 -12.60 -2.58
N ALA A 65 5.51 -12.99 -2.86
CA ALA A 65 6.51 -12.12 -3.45
C ALA A 65 7.61 -12.92 -4.18
N ASP A 66 8.45 -12.26 -4.96
CA ASP A 66 9.53 -12.87 -5.76
C ASP A 66 10.81 -13.14 -4.94
N GLN A 67 10.91 -12.63 -3.72
CA GLN A 67 12.10 -12.83 -2.89
C GLN A 67 12.16 -14.21 -2.25
N PRO A 68 13.38 -14.73 -1.98
CA PRO A 68 13.57 -15.97 -1.28
C PRO A 68 12.85 -15.99 0.07
N SER A 69 12.17 -17.10 0.38
CA SER A 69 11.50 -17.29 1.68
C SER A 69 12.41 -17.09 2.90
N SER A 70 13.72 -17.27 2.76
CA SER A 70 14.73 -17.00 3.80
C SER A 70 14.84 -15.53 4.20
N SER A 71 14.39 -14.62 3.34
CA SER A 71 14.35 -13.17 3.59
C SER A 71 13.05 -12.70 4.24
N TYR A 72 12.05 -13.58 4.32
CA TYR A 72 10.76 -13.28 4.92
C TYR A 72 10.73 -13.73 6.39
N ASP A 73 10.36 -12.81 7.28
CA ASP A 73 10.23 -13.13 8.70
C ASP A 73 8.96 -13.94 8.95
N SER A 74 9.09 -15.27 8.83
CA SER A 74 8.03 -16.24 9.12
C SER A 74 7.56 -16.21 10.59
N SER A 75 8.22 -15.47 11.48
CA SER A 75 7.79 -15.30 12.87
C SER A 75 6.67 -14.26 13.06
N LEU A 76 6.30 -13.51 12.00
CA LEU A 76 5.30 -12.45 12.06
C LEU A 76 3.92 -12.92 12.55
N SER A 77 3.45 -14.09 12.10
CA SER A 77 2.20 -14.70 12.57
C SER A 77 2.05 -16.14 12.08
N PRO A 78 1.52 -17.07 12.90
CA PRO A 78 1.19 -18.44 12.45
C PRO A 78 0.07 -18.48 11.40
N HIS A 79 -0.62 -17.37 11.14
CA HIS A 79 -1.69 -17.27 10.15
C HIS A 79 -1.19 -16.90 8.74
N ILE A 80 0.11 -16.63 8.60
CA ILE A 80 0.73 -16.26 7.32
C ILE A 80 1.45 -17.46 6.72
N THR A 81 1.20 -17.72 5.44
CA THR A 81 1.96 -18.67 4.62
C THR A 81 2.66 -17.88 3.52
N TYR A 82 3.99 -17.89 3.51
CA TYR A 82 4.77 -17.21 2.48
C TYR A 82 4.90 -18.09 1.23
N ILE A 83 4.75 -17.49 0.06
CA ILE A 83 4.85 -18.14 -1.25
C ILE A 83 5.78 -17.31 -2.11
N GLU A 84 6.96 -17.86 -2.40
CA GLU A 84 7.92 -17.28 -3.32
C GLU A 84 7.46 -17.50 -4.76
N THR A 85 7.16 -16.47 -5.55
CA THR A 85 6.64 -16.61 -6.93
C THR A 85 7.15 -15.49 -7.83
N ASP A 86 7.64 -15.84 -9.03
CA ASP A 86 7.91 -14.89 -10.09
C ASP A 86 6.66 -14.72 -10.97
N LEU A 87 5.93 -13.62 -10.77
CA LEU A 87 4.71 -13.32 -11.51
C LEU A 87 4.97 -12.92 -12.98
N THR A 88 6.23 -12.67 -13.37
CA THR A 88 6.56 -12.46 -14.78
C THR A 88 6.59 -13.78 -15.56
N ASN A 89 6.70 -14.92 -14.86
CA ASN A 89 6.63 -16.26 -15.41
C ASN A 89 5.21 -16.86 -15.25
N PRO A 90 4.41 -17.00 -16.33
CA PRO A 90 3.04 -17.51 -16.24
C PRO A 90 2.96 -18.94 -15.68
N SER A 91 3.96 -19.78 -15.96
CA SER A 91 3.98 -21.16 -15.48
C SER A 91 4.26 -21.23 -13.97
N ASP A 92 5.13 -20.36 -13.46
CA ASP A 92 5.43 -20.27 -12.02
C ASP A 92 4.23 -19.71 -11.25
N ALA A 93 3.62 -18.64 -11.76
CA ALA A 93 2.40 -18.06 -11.22
C ALA A 93 1.26 -19.09 -11.15
N LEU A 94 1.02 -19.83 -12.24
CA LEU A 94 -0.02 -20.87 -12.26
C LEU A 94 0.28 -21.98 -11.26
N ALA A 95 1.51 -22.50 -11.22
CA ALA A 95 1.89 -23.61 -10.34
C ALA A 95 1.73 -23.26 -8.86
N LYS A 96 2.01 -22.02 -8.48
CA LYS A 96 2.03 -21.59 -7.07
C LYS A 96 0.75 -20.94 -6.58
N LEU A 97 -0.02 -20.31 -7.47
CA LEU A 97 -1.28 -19.64 -7.11
C LEU A 97 -2.52 -20.51 -7.34
N SER A 98 -2.53 -21.41 -8.32
CA SER A 98 -3.67 -22.33 -8.53
C SER A 98 -4.02 -23.22 -7.33
N PRO A 99 -3.10 -23.65 -6.45
CA PRO A 99 -3.44 -24.43 -5.28
C PRO A 99 -4.22 -23.65 -4.19
N LEU A 100 -4.27 -22.32 -4.28
CA LEU A 100 -4.85 -21.43 -3.25
C LEU A 100 -6.38 -21.35 -3.31
N SER A 101 -7.03 -22.49 -3.51
CA SER A 101 -8.47 -22.62 -3.78
C SER A 101 -9.41 -22.06 -2.70
N ASP A 102 -8.91 -21.86 -1.47
CA ASP A 102 -9.65 -21.27 -0.36
C ASP A 102 -9.60 -19.74 -0.33
N ALA A 103 -8.90 -19.09 -1.25
CA ALA A 103 -8.79 -17.64 -1.33
C ALA A 103 -10.17 -16.96 -1.51
N THR A 104 -10.38 -15.89 -0.73
CA THR A 104 -11.61 -15.08 -0.76
C THR A 104 -11.36 -13.65 -1.21
N HIS A 105 -10.17 -13.11 -0.93
CA HIS A 105 -9.80 -11.74 -1.24
C HIS A 105 -8.40 -11.70 -1.84
N LEU A 106 -8.24 -10.98 -2.95
CA LEU A 106 -6.96 -10.70 -3.58
C LEU A 106 -6.58 -9.24 -3.29
N PHE A 107 -5.40 -9.01 -2.72
CA PHE A 107 -4.81 -7.68 -2.55
C PHE A 107 -3.58 -7.58 -3.46
N TYR A 108 -3.72 -6.85 -4.56
CA TYR A 108 -2.63 -6.61 -5.51
C TYR A 108 -1.92 -5.29 -5.19
N VAL A 109 -0.80 -5.39 -4.48
CA VAL A 109 0.03 -4.26 -4.02
C VAL A 109 1.50 -4.41 -4.45
N ALA A 110 1.70 -5.11 -5.57
CA ALA A 110 2.99 -5.22 -6.24
C ALA A 110 3.27 -4.00 -7.12
N TRP A 111 4.55 -3.79 -7.42
CA TRP A 111 4.99 -2.76 -8.34
C TRP A 111 6.24 -3.20 -9.12
N SER A 112 6.24 -2.90 -10.41
CA SER A 112 7.30 -3.06 -11.40
C SER A 112 7.45 -1.76 -12.19
N ALA A 113 8.67 -1.47 -12.63
CA ALA A 113 8.98 -0.22 -13.33
C ALA A 113 8.64 -0.26 -14.83
N CYS A 114 8.02 -1.34 -15.34
CA CYS A 114 7.94 -1.66 -16.76
C CYS A 114 6.52 -2.16 -17.13
N ASP A 115 6.23 -2.20 -18.44
CA ASP A 115 5.02 -2.75 -19.06
C ASP A 115 4.70 -4.20 -18.62
N THR A 116 5.66 -4.87 -17.98
CA THR A 116 5.47 -6.19 -17.35
C THR A 116 4.44 -6.19 -16.22
N GLU A 117 4.11 -5.04 -15.61
CA GLU A 117 3.12 -4.96 -14.53
C GLU A 117 1.74 -5.50 -14.95
N SER A 118 1.25 -5.09 -16.13
CA SER A 118 -0.03 -5.58 -16.65
C SER A 118 0.00 -7.09 -16.87
N SER A 119 1.13 -7.63 -17.33
CA SER A 119 1.31 -9.07 -17.53
C SER A 119 1.39 -9.83 -16.20
N MET A 120 2.04 -9.27 -15.18
CA MET A 120 2.07 -9.85 -13.83
C MET A 120 0.68 -9.90 -13.21
N PHE A 121 -0.11 -8.83 -13.38
CA PHE A 121 -1.49 -8.79 -12.94
C PHE A 121 -2.34 -9.84 -13.68
N ARG A 122 -2.22 -9.92 -15.01
CA ARG A 122 -2.87 -10.95 -15.84
C ARG A 122 -2.55 -12.36 -15.34
N ASN A 123 -1.27 -12.70 -15.19
CA ASN A 123 -0.83 -14.01 -14.72
C ASN A 123 -1.39 -14.35 -13.33
N THR A 124 -1.51 -13.35 -12.44
CA THR A 124 -2.09 -13.52 -11.11
C THR A 124 -3.58 -13.86 -11.21
N VAL A 125 -4.33 -13.07 -11.98
CA VAL A 125 -5.78 -13.21 -12.12
C VAL A 125 -6.14 -14.51 -12.83
N ASP A 126 -5.43 -14.85 -13.91
CA ASP A 126 -5.62 -16.08 -14.69
C ASP A 126 -5.31 -17.34 -13.84
N ALA A 127 -4.35 -17.26 -12.90
CA ALA A 127 -4.04 -18.36 -12.01
C ALA A 127 -5.06 -18.52 -10.86
N LEU A 128 -5.62 -17.42 -10.35
CA LEU A 128 -6.51 -17.46 -9.18
C LEU A 128 -7.98 -17.65 -9.56
N LEU A 129 -8.51 -16.93 -10.54
CA LEU A 129 -9.95 -16.90 -10.83
C LEU A 129 -10.55 -18.29 -11.11
N PRO A 130 -9.95 -19.13 -11.99
CA PRO A 130 -10.50 -20.45 -12.28
C PRO A 130 -10.44 -21.41 -11.08
N ASN A 131 -9.50 -21.18 -10.15
CA ASN A 131 -9.17 -22.12 -9.08
C ASN A 131 -9.73 -21.73 -7.70
N CYS A 132 -10.20 -20.48 -7.55
CA CYS A 132 -10.73 -19.95 -6.29
C CYS A 132 -12.25 -19.72 -6.41
N PRO A 133 -13.11 -20.74 -6.19
CA PRO A 133 -14.57 -20.61 -6.33
C PRO A 133 -15.19 -19.60 -5.36
N ASN A 134 -14.56 -19.38 -4.21
CA ASN A 134 -15.05 -18.49 -3.15
C ASN A 134 -14.43 -17.09 -3.19
N LEU A 135 -13.76 -16.71 -4.29
CA LEU A 135 -13.20 -15.37 -4.41
C LEU A 135 -14.33 -14.34 -4.51
N GLN A 136 -14.35 -13.38 -3.59
CA GLN A 136 -15.39 -12.38 -3.41
C GLN A 136 -14.95 -10.98 -3.84
N HIS A 137 -13.65 -10.68 -3.73
CA HIS A 137 -13.16 -9.33 -3.98
C HIS A 137 -11.71 -9.29 -4.49
N ILE A 138 -11.46 -8.41 -5.46
CA ILE A 138 -10.11 -8.07 -5.94
C ILE A 138 -9.85 -6.58 -5.64
N SER A 139 -8.83 -6.33 -4.84
CA SER A 139 -8.41 -4.99 -4.45
C SER A 139 -7.08 -4.66 -5.14
N LEU A 140 -7.09 -3.65 -6.01
CA LEU A 140 -5.97 -3.25 -6.86
C LEU A 140 -5.37 -1.93 -6.40
N GLN A 141 -4.06 -1.88 -6.15
CA GLN A 141 -3.35 -0.63 -5.90
C GLN A 141 -2.74 -0.06 -7.18
N THR A 142 -3.06 1.19 -7.49
CA THR A 142 -2.41 1.99 -8.54
C THR A 142 -1.65 3.16 -7.90
N GLY A 143 -2.06 4.39 -8.13
CA GLY A 143 -1.47 5.56 -7.49
C GLY A 143 -1.81 6.88 -8.16
N ARG A 144 -1.36 7.98 -7.55
CA ARG A 144 -1.58 9.36 -8.03
C ARG A 144 -1.14 9.61 -9.47
N LYS A 145 -0.21 8.80 -10.01
CA LYS A 145 0.18 8.89 -11.43
C LYS A 145 -0.99 8.60 -12.40
N TYR A 146 -2.14 8.13 -11.91
CA TYR A 146 -3.38 8.09 -12.68
C TYR A 146 -3.76 9.49 -13.24
N TYR A 147 -3.50 10.55 -12.47
CA TYR A 147 -3.86 11.92 -12.83
C TYR A 147 -2.74 12.70 -13.51
N LEU A 148 -1.56 12.08 -13.64
CA LEU A 148 -0.31 12.72 -14.08
C LEU A 148 0.18 12.06 -15.37
N GLY A 149 0.17 12.81 -16.46
CA GLY A 149 0.69 12.37 -17.74
C GLY A 149 2.04 13.01 -18.07
N PRO A 150 2.79 12.44 -19.01
CA PRO A 150 4.10 12.95 -19.42
C PRO A 150 4.04 14.34 -20.07
N ILE A 151 2.89 14.71 -20.66
CA ILE A 151 2.69 15.97 -21.40
C ILE A 151 1.59 16.82 -20.76
N GLN A 152 0.48 16.20 -20.37
CA GLN A 152 -0.66 16.85 -19.73
C GLN A 152 -0.91 16.21 -18.37
N SER A 153 -1.24 17.02 -17.37
CA SER A 153 -1.68 16.59 -16.05
C SER A 153 -2.96 17.34 -15.71
N HIS A 154 -3.83 16.74 -14.91
CA HIS A 154 -5.01 17.44 -14.41
C HIS A 154 -4.62 18.57 -13.43
N ASP A 155 -5.53 19.51 -13.24
CA ASP A 155 -5.40 20.53 -12.19
C ASP A 155 -5.80 19.94 -10.83
N PRO A 156 -4.94 20.01 -9.79
CA PRO A 156 -5.25 19.52 -8.45
C PRO A 156 -6.24 20.45 -7.71
N PRO A 157 -6.99 19.95 -6.69
CA PRO A 157 -6.88 18.62 -6.10
C PRO A 157 -7.54 17.53 -6.95
N TYR A 158 -6.85 16.39 -7.08
CA TYR A 158 -7.30 15.26 -7.87
C TYR A 158 -8.51 14.57 -7.24
N ASN A 159 -9.51 14.27 -8.06
CA ASN A 159 -10.68 13.48 -7.66
C ASN A 159 -10.90 12.34 -8.65
N GLU A 160 -11.62 11.32 -8.22
CA GLU A 160 -11.75 10.03 -8.91
C GLU A 160 -12.61 10.09 -10.17
N ASP A 161 -13.43 11.14 -10.33
CA ASP A 161 -14.28 11.39 -11.50
C ASP A 161 -13.52 12.06 -12.66
N MET A 162 -12.26 12.46 -12.44
CA MET A 162 -11.42 13.01 -13.51
C MET A 162 -11.19 11.96 -14.60
N PRO A 163 -11.34 12.34 -15.89
CA PRO A 163 -11.17 11.39 -16.98
C PRO A 163 -9.72 10.92 -17.10
N ARG A 164 -9.52 9.75 -17.71
CA ARG A 164 -8.17 9.30 -18.09
C ARG A 164 -7.52 10.32 -19.01
N LEU A 165 -6.21 10.51 -18.84
CA LEU A 165 -5.42 11.30 -19.76
C LEU A 165 -5.20 10.53 -21.07
N ASP A 166 -5.09 11.25 -22.19
CA ASP A 166 -4.72 10.69 -23.49
C ASP A 166 -3.20 10.41 -23.54
N ALA A 167 -2.77 9.46 -22.73
CA ALA A 167 -1.38 9.02 -22.63
C ALA A 167 -1.30 7.56 -22.17
N PRO A 168 -0.29 6.79 -22.63
CA PRO A 168 -0.06 5.44 -22.14
C PRO A 168 0.18 5.43 -20.63
N ASN A 169 -0.66 4.69 -19.90
CA ASN A 169 -0.52 4.47 -18.47
C ASN A 169 -0.94 3.03 -18.14
N PHE A 170 -0.01 2.25 -17.59
CA PHE A 170 -0.27 0.86 -17.26
C PHE A 170 -1.37 0.69 -16.21
N TYR A 171 -1.66 1.71 -15.39
CA TYR A 171 -2.82 1.71 -14.49
C TYR A 171 -4.14 1.53 -15.24
N TYR A 172 -4.30 2.15 -16.41
CA TYR A 172 -5.51 2.03 -17.21
C TYR A 172 -5.69 0.60 -17.71
N ASN A 173 -4.61 -0.02 -18.20
CA ASN A 173 -4.63 -1.41 -18.66
C ASN A 173 -4.99 -2.39 -17.54
N MET A 174 -4.50 -2.15 -16.32
CA MET A 174 -4.83 -2.97 -15.15
C MET A 174 -6.29 -2.78 -14.70
N GLU A 175 -6.80 -1.55 -14.70
CA GLU A 175 -8.21 -1.27 -14.39
C GLU A 175 -9.16 -1.91 -15.42
N ASP A 176 -8.85 -1.78 -16.72
CA ASP A 176 -9.66 -2.37 -17.79
C ASP A 176 -9.71 -3.89 -17.67
N MET A 177 -8.54 -4.51 -17.44
CA MET A 177 -8.43 -5.95 -17.18
C MET A 177 -9.22 -6.38 -15.95
N LEU A 178 -9.13 -5.62 -14.85
CA LEU A 178 -9.84 -5.92 -13.61
C LEU A 178 -11.35 -5.91 -13.83
N ILE A 179 -11.87 -4.87 -14.48
CA ILE A 179 -13.30 -4.72 -14.75
C ILE A 179 -13.78 -5.85 -15.68
N GLU A 180 -13.06 -6.10 -16.77
CA GLU A 180 -13.39 -7.16 -17.73
C GLU A 180 -13.47 -8.55 -17.06
N GLU A 181 -12.52 -8.88 -16.19
CA GLU A 181 -12.50 -10.17 -15.51
C GLU A 181 -13.59 -10.29 -14.42
N VAL A 182 -13.93 -9.19 -13.76
CA VAL A 182 -14.98 -9.19 -12.73
C VAL A 182 -16.37 -9.31 -13.36
N GLU A 183 -16.62 -8.66 -14.50
CA GLU A 183 -17.88 -8.78 -15.24
C GLU A 183 -18.21 -10.23 -15.66
N LYS A 184 -17.18 -11.07 -15.86
CA LYS A 184 -17.33 -12.49 -16.21
C LYS A 184 -17.83 -13.35 -15.04
N ARG A 185 -17.84 -12.83 -13.80
CA ARG A 185 -18.07 -13.61 -12.59
C ARG A 185 -19.08 -12.97 -11.64
N GLU A 186 -20.28 -13.53 -11.59
CA GLU A 186 -21.35 -13.04 -10.72
C GLU A 186 -20.92 -13.05 -9.24
N GLY A 187 -21.15 -11.93 -8.55
CA GLY A 187 -20.84 -11.76 -7.13
C GLY A 187 -19.36 -11.42 -6.81
N LEU A 188 -18.46 -11.46 -7.79
CA LEU A 188 -17.11 -10.93 -7.63
C LEU A 188 -17.18 -9.39 -7.68
N SER A 189 -16.45 -8.73 -6.78
CA SER A 189 -16.39 -7.26 -6.71
C SER A 189 -14.96 -6.77 -6.80
N TRP A 190 -14.77 -5.49 -7.07
CA TRP A 190 -13.44 -4.88 -7.12
C TRP A 190 -13.33 -3.57 -6.37
N SER A 191 -12.11 -3.13 -6.09
CA SER A 191 -11.81 -1.76 -5.67
C SER A 191 -10.44 -1.33 -6.20
N VAL A 192 -10.29 -0.05 -6.51
CA VAL A 192 -8.99 0.53 -6.92
C VAL A 192 -8.56 1.58 -5.91
N HIS A 193 -7.30 1.52 -5.49
CA HIS A 193 -6.72 2.42 -4.49
C HIS A 193 -5.58 3.24 -5.09
N ARG A 194 -5.71 4.56 -5.04
CA ARG A 194 -4.78 5.53 -5.64
C ARG A 194 -4.05 6.31 -4.54
N PRO A 195 -3.04 5.72 -3.87
CA PRO A 195 -2.22 6.46 -2.91
C PRO A 195 -1.30 7.47 -3.61
N GLY A 196 -0.91 8.50 -2.86
CA GLY A 196 0.14 9.44 -3.19
C GLY A 196 1.54 8.93 -2.87
N THR A 197 2.38 9.82 -2.35
CA THR A 197 3.70 9.43 -1.84
C THR A 197 3.52 8.64 -0.55
N ILE A 198 3.95 7.37 -0.56
CA ILE A 198 3.72 6.47 0.58
C ILE A 198 4.76 6.70 1.68
N PHE A 199 4.31 7.03 2.88
CA PHE A 199 5.12 6.99 4.10
C PHE A 199 5.05 5.59 4.67
N GLY A 200 6.15 4.86 4.58
CA GLY A 200 6.22 3.50 5.07
C GLY A 200 7.61 2.91 4.90
N PHE A 201 7.78 1.68 5.38
CA PHE A 201 9.04 0.98 5.22
C PHE A 201 8.85 -0.48 4.83
N SER A 202 9.58 -0.86 3.78
CA SER A 202 9.96 -2.24 3.50
C SER A 202 11.42 -2.26 3.01
N PRO A 203 12.24 -3.25 3.43
CA PRO A 203 13.62 -3.43 2.96
C PRO A 203 13.73 -3.54 1.44
N ASN A 204 12.71 -4.09 0.78
CA ASN A 204 12.75 -4.42 -0.64
C ASN A 204 11.92 -3.44 -1.50
N SER A 205 11.37 -2.38 -0.91
CA SER A 205 10.61 -1.41 -1.67
C SER A 205 11.51 -0.60 -2.59
N ARG A 206 11.18 -0.61 -3.89
CA ARG A 206 11.88 0.18 -4.92
C ARG A 206 11.56 1.68 -4.84
N MET A 207 10.42 2.05 -4.25
CA MET A 207 10.02 3.44 -4.01
C MET A 207 9.80 3.64 -2.51
N ASN A 208 10.84 4.11 -1.81
CA ASN A 208 10.78 4.30 -0.36
C ASN A 208 11.40 5.64 0.03
N ILE A 209 10.55 6.65 0.11
CA ILE A 209 10.98 7.99 0.52
C ILE A 209 11.54 7.97 1.94
N MET A 210 10.91 7.27 2.89
CA MET A 210 11.33 7.26 4.29
C MET A 210 12.75 6.69 4.46
N ALA A 211 13.01 5.52 3.87
CA ALA A 211 14.33 4.89 3.95
C ALA A 211 15.40 5.77 3.28
N THR A 212 15.10 6.30 2.10
CA THR A 212 16.01 7.15 1.33
C THR A 212 16.47 8.36 2.15
N LEU A 213 15.52 9.03 2.80
CA LEU A 213 15.78 10.18 3.65
C LEU A 213 16.59 9.82 4.88
N CYS A 214 16.22 8.74 5.57
CA CYS A 214 16.93 8.30 6.76
C CYS A 214 18.38 7.89 6.44
N VAL A 215 18.60 7.20 5.32
CA VAL A 215 19.95 6.81 4.89
C VAL A 215 20.78 8.04 4.58
N TYR A 216 20.23 9.02 3.86
CA TYR A 216 20.94 10.27 3.69
C TYR A 216 21.24 10.92 5.05
N ALA A 217 20.25 11.09 5.92
CA ALA A 217 20.46 11.68 7.23
C ALA A 217 21.63 11.05 7.98
N ALA A 218 21.72 9.73 7.95
CA ALA A 218 22.81 8.97 8.54
C ALA A 218 24.16 9.28 7.88
N ILE A 219 24.22 9.37 6.55
CA ILE A 219 25.43 9.77 5.80
C ILE A 219 25.86 11.19 6.19
N CYS A 220 24.92 12.14 6.19
CA CYS A 220 25.16 13.53 6.53
C CYS A 220 25.77 13.67 7.93
N LYS A 221 25.18 12.95 8.90
CA LYS A 221 25.66 12.88 10.27
C LYS A 221 27.06 12.25 10.37
N LYS A 222 27.32 11.18 9.62
CA LYS A 222 28.62 10.49 9.60
C LYS A 222 29.73 11.35 9.00
N GLU A 223 29.43 12.08 7.94
CA GLU A 223 30.35 12.97 7.23
C GLU A 223 30.44 14.37 7.86
N ASN A 224 29.72 14.61 8.97
CA ASN A 224 29.65 15.90 9.66
C ASN A 224 29.30 17.07 8.72
N CYS A 225 28.42 16.84 7.75
CA CYS A 225 28.02 17.85 6.77
C CYS A 225 26.58 18.35 7.00
N PRO A 226 26.29 19.62 6.65
CA PRO A 226 24.95 20.16 6.78
C PRO A 226 23.95 19.44 5.90
N LEU A 227 22.74 19.46 6.38
CA LEU A 227 21.64 18.71 5.85
C LEU A 227 20.80 19.52 4.87
N ARG A 228 21.13 19.43 3.59
CA ARG A 228 20.62 20.36 2.58
C ARG A 228 19.45 19.83 1.77
N PHE A 229 18.25 20.40 1.94
CA PHE A 229 17.06 20.03 1.16
C PHE A 229 17.33 19.89 -0.37
N PRO A 230 17.13 18.69 -0.97
CA PRO A 230 17.44 18.35 -2.36
C PRO A 230 16.16 18.42 -3.18
N GLY A 231 15.42 19.51 -3.02
CA GLY A 231 14.18 19.75 -3.72
C GLY A 231 14.14 21.19 -4.19
N ASN A 232 13.10 21.52 -4.95
CA ASN A 232 12.93 22.86 -5.48
C ASN A 232 12.15 23.76 -4.51
N TRP A 233 12.06 25.04 -4.86
CA TRP A 233 11.34 26.03 -4.04
C TRP A 233 9.86 25.70 -3.87
N VAL A 234 9.23 25.08 -4.89
CA VAL A 234 7.81 24.69 -4.89
C VAL A 234 7.57 23.61 -3.86
N THR A 235 8.38 22.56 -3.82
CA THR A 235 8.24 21.51 -2.80
C THR A 235 8.64 22.00 -1.41
N TRP A 236 9.64 22.87 -1.29
CA TRP A 236 10.04 23.42 0.00
C TRP A 236 8.94 24.27 0.66
N ASN A 237 8.32 25.18 -0.09
CA ASN A 237 7.36 26.17 0.43
C ASN A 237 5.89 25.82 0.17
N GLY A 238 5.61 24.94 -0.78
CA GLY A 238 4.28 24.49 -1.15
C GLY A 238 3.70 23.47 -0.18
N PHE A 239 2.41 23.18 -0.35
CA PHE A 239 1.75 22.11 0.38
C PHE A 239 2.05 20.76 -0.27
N SER A 240 2.20 19.74 0.57
CA SER A 240 2.33 18.35 0.18
C SER A 240 1.41 17.51 1.06
N ASP A 241 0.98 16.38 0.53
CA ASP A 241 0.29 15.33 1.26
C ASP A 241 1.08 14.02 1.13
N ALA A 242 0.69 13.02 1.91
CA ALA A 242 1.29 11.70 1.90
C ALA A 242 0.25 10.64 2.21
N SER A 243 0.63 9.38 2.01
CA SER A 243 -0.21 8.21 2.27
C SER A 243 0.54 7.27 3.20
N ASP A 244 0.11 7.17 4.45
CA ASP A 244 0.70 6.24 5.41
C ASP A 244 0.46 4.78 4.98
N GLY A 245 1.51 3.95 5.00
CA GLY A 245 1.43 2.56 4.53
C GLY A 245 0.45 1.69 5.34
N ASP A 246 0.31 1.94 6.64
CA ASP A 246 -0.68 1.25 7.47
C ASP A 246 -2.10 1.78 7.13
N LEU A 247 -2.27 3.09 6.88
CA LEU A 247 -3.55 3.67 6.45
C LEU A 247 -4.00 3.13 5.08
N VAL A 248 -3.08 2.99 4.12
CA VAL A 248 -3.39 2.43 2.80
C VAL A 248 -3.82 0.96 2.94
N ALA A 249 -3.14 0.18 3.78
CA ALA A 249 -3.55 -1.19 4.10
C ALA A 249 -4.94 -1.25 4.75
N GLU A 250 -5.24 -0.36 5.70
CA GLU A 250 -6.58 -0.21 6.29
C GLU A 250 -7.62 0.11 5.21
N HIS A 251 -7.31 1.01 4.27
CA HIS A 251 -8.20 1.38 3.17
C HIS A 251 -8.51 0.21 2.21
N HIS A 252 -7.51 -0.62 1.90
CA HIS A 252 -7.70 -1.88 1.17
C HIS A 252 -8.65 -2.83 1.91
N ILE A 253 -8.44 -3.04 3.21
CA ILE A 253 -9.28 -3.94 4.02
C ILE A 253 -10.71 -3.39 4.12
N TRP A 254 -10.87 -2.07 4.23
CA TRP A 254 -12.18 -1.42 4.24
C TRP A 254 -12.96 -1.72 2.97
N ALA A 255 -12.39 -1.45 1.79
CA ALA A 255 -13.08 -1.71 0.53
C ALA A 255 -13.36 -3.20 0.30
N ALA A 256 -12.49 -4.07 0.83
CA ALA A 256 -12.68 -5.51 0.82
C ALA A 256 -13.91 -5.98 1.60
N VAL A 257 -14.35 -5.27 2.65
CA VAL A 257 -15.46 -5.73 3.51
C VAL A 257 -16.70 -4.84 3.48
N GLU A 258 -16.59 -3.59 3.04
CA GLU A 258 -17.67 -2.60 3.01
C GLU A 258 -18.52 -2.72 1.72
N PRO A 259 -19.83 -3.00 1.82
CA PRO A 259 -20.71 -3.07 0.64
C PRO A 259 -20.77 -1.79 -0.18
N PHE A 260 -20.71 -0.62 0.46
CA PHE A 260 -20.74 0.66 -0.26
C PHE A 260 -19.44 0.99 -0.99
N ALA A 261 -18.34 0.28 -0.70
CA ALA A 261 -17.04 0.52 -1.33
C ALA A 261 -16.78 -0.38 -2.55
N LYS A 262 -17.77 -1.18 -2.97
CA LYS A 262 -17.62 -2.15 -4.06
C LYS A 262 -17.71 -1.46 -5.42
N ASN A 263 -16.85 -1.91 -6.32
CA ASN A 263 -16.77 -1.51 -7.72
C ASN A 263 -16.46 -0.02 -7.90
N GLU A 264 -15.58 0.49 -7.04
CA GLU A 264 -15.23 1.90 -6.97
C GLU A 264 -13.71 2.10 -6.91
N ALA A 265 -13.25 3.21 -7.51
CA ALA A 265 -11.89 3.72 -7.36
C ALA A 265 -11.87 4.84 -6.32
N PHE A 266 -10.86 4.83 -5.45
CA PHE A 266 -10.69 5.75 -4.34
C PHE A 266 -9.24 6.26 -4.23
N ASN A 267 -9.11 7.56 -3.99
CA ASN A 267 -7.88 8.16 -3.49
C ASN A 267 -7.63 7.72 -2.04
N CYS A 268 -6.36 7.74 -1.63
CA CYS A 268 -5.97 7.39 -0.27
C CYS A 268 -4.79 8.23 0.22
N SER A 269 -5.07 9.37 0.84
CA SER A 269 -4.08 10.22 1.52
C SER A 269 -4.39 10.36 3.01
N ASN A 270 -3.44 10.88 3.78
CA ASN A 270 -3.52 10.99 5.24
C ASN A 270 -4.66 11.87 5.76
N GLY A 271 -5.23 12.73 4.91
CA GLY A 271 -6.29 13.66 5.28
C GLY A 271 -5.81 14.99 5.85
N ASP A 272 -4.49 15.23 5.87
CA ASP A 272 -3.86 16.49 6.23
C ASP A 272 -2.83 16.93 5.17
N LEU A 273 -2.33 18.16 5.31
CA LEU A 273 -1.28 18.75 4.48
C LEU A 273 -0.08 19.11 5.36
N PHE A 274 1.12 19.01 4.79
CA PHE A 274 2.36 19.46 5.41
C PHE A 274 3.20 20.25 4.41
N LYS A 275 4.24 20.93 4.91
CA LYS A 275 5.29 21.51 4.07
C LYS A 275 6.61 20.82 4.39
N TRP A 276 7.45 20.56 3.39
CA TRP A 276 8.76 19.95 3.63
C TRP A 276 9.63 20.79 4.56
N LYS A 277 9.52 22.13 4.53
CA LYS A 277 10.20 23.00 5.49
C LYS A 277 9.82 22.80 6.95
N GLN A 278 8.62 22.29 7.23
CA GLN A 278 8.19 21.97 8.60
C GLN A 278 8.77 20.62 9.07
N LEU A 279 9.21 19.78 8.15
CA LEU A 279 9.89 18.52 8.44
C LEU A 279 11.41 18.69 8.61
N GLU A 280 11.94 19.92 8.47
CA GLU A 280 13.34 20.26 8.74
C GLU A 280 13.73 19.95 10.20
N ASP A 281 12.79 20.08 11.13
CA ASP A 281 12.98 19.73 12.55
C ASP A 281 13.01 18.22 12.81
N VAL A 282 12.63 17.38 11.82
CA VAL A 282 12.36 15.94 12.02
C VAL A 282 13.23 15.03 11.16
N ALA A 283 13.73 15.48 10.00
CA ALA A 283 14.64 14.69 9.18
C ALA A 283 15.44 15.53 8.21
N SER A 284 16.09 14.84 7.28
CA SER A 284 17.40 15.13 6.79
C SER A 284 17.53 14.62 5.36
N TRP A 285 17.80 15.52 4.39
CA TRP A 285 17.45 15.48 2.95
C TRP A 285 18.59 15.59 1.85
N TRP A 286 19.01 14.58 1.04
CA TRP A 286 19.88 14.77 -0.17
C TRP A 286 19.48 13.97 -1.39
N PHE A 287 18.63 12.94 -1.25
CA PHE A 287 18.26 12.10 -2.40
C PHE A 287 16.78 12.18 -2.72
N VAL A 288 16.27 13.39 -2.98
CA VAL A 288 14.85 13.58 -3.32
C VAL A 288 14.63 14.34 -4.63
N ASP A 289 15.63 14.38 -5.51
CA ASP A 289 15.48 15.05 -6.81
C ASP A 289 14.42 14.37 -7.71
N ALA A 290 14.26 13.04 -7.61
CA ALA A 290 13.31 12.30 -8.43
C ALA A 290 11.85 12.34 -7.92
N VAL A 291 11.64 12.60 -6.62
CA VAL A 291 10.29 12.63 -6.00
C VAL A 291 9.79 14.06 -5.77
N LEU A 292 10.69 15.03 -5.58
CA LEU A 292 10.36 16.44 -5.29
C LEU A 292 10.69 17.42 -6.42
N GLY A 293 11.07 16.93 -7.60
CA GLY A 293 11.20 17.72 -8.83
C GLY A 293 9.86 18.18 -9.43
N VAL A 294 8.79 18.22 -8.63
CA VAL A 294 7.46 18.61 -9.10
C VAL A 294 7.39 20.12 -9.29
N LYS A 295 6.85 20.55 -10.44
CA LYS A 295 6.73 21.98 -10.78
C LYS A 295 5.53 22.63 -10.09
N GLU A 296 4.59 21.82 -9.60
CA GLU A 296 3.34 22.24 -8.99
C GLU A 296 2.96 21.29 -7.83
N PRO A 297 2.17 21.75 -6.84
CA PRO A 297 1.68 20.90 -5.76
C PRO A 297 0.68 19.86 -6.27
N HIS A 298 0.96 18.57 -6.07
CA HIS A 298 0.06 17.48 -6.43
C HIS A 298 -0.69 16.98 -5.20
N LEU A 299 -1.98 17.30 -5.08
CA LEU A 299 -2.80 16.97 -3.90
C LEU A 299 -4.02 16.12 -4.29
N ASP A 300 -4.41 15.20 -3.42
CA ASP A 300 -5.59 14.33 -3.63
C ASP A 300 -6.78 14.82 -2.82
N CYS A 301 -7.98 14.55 -3.31
CA CYS A 301 -9.21 14.69 -2.55
C CYS A 301 -9.61 13.36 -1.91
N MET A 302 -9.84 13.37 -0.59
CA MET A 302 -10.36 12.22 0.18
C MET A 302 -11.90 12.24 0.34
N ASN A 303 -12.60 13.14 -0.35
CA ASN A 303 -14.06 13.30 -0.14
C ASN A 303 -14.83 12.05 -0.50
N LYS A 304 -14.55 11.43 -1.65
CA LYS A 304 -15.22 10.21 -2.09
C LYS A 304 -15.07 9.10 -1.05
N SER A 305 -13.86 8.83 -0.57
CA SER A 305 -13.62 7.81 0.47
C SER A 305 -14.41 8.11 1.76
N LYS A 306 -14.43 9.38 2.21
CA LYS A 306 -15.22 9.79 3.40
C LYS A 306 -16.73 9.64 3.19
N GLU A 307 -17.23 10.02 2.02
CA GLU A 307 -18.65 9.91 1.65
C GLU A 307 -19.11 8.44 1.58
N HIS A 308 -18.19 7.53 1.24
CA HIS A 308 -18.44 6.08 1.27
C HIS A 308 -18.17 5.44 2.65
N GLY A 309 -17.85 6.24 3.66
CA GLY A 309 -17.73 5.80 5.06
C GLY A 309 -16.30 5.49 5.54
N PHE A 310 -15.28 5.70 4.71
CA PHE A 310 -13.88 5.60 5.15
C PHE A 310 -13.43 6.89 5.83
N LEU A 311 -13.32 6.84 7.16
CA LEU A 311 -12.92 7.97 8.00
C LEU A 311 -11.53 7.79 8.61
N GLY A 312 -10.74 6.85 8.08
CA GLY A 312 -9.35 6.66 8.48
C GLY A 312 -8.51 7.89 8.11
N PHE A 313 -7.64 8.33 9.02
CA PHE A 313 -6.72 9.43 8.78
C PHE A 313 -5.41 9.20 9.55
N ARG A 314 -4.37 9.95 9.20
CA ARG A 314 -3.11 10.02 9.95
C ARG A 314 -2.65 11.47 10.02
N ASN A 315 -2.02 11.84 11.12
CA ASN A 315 -1.24 13.08 11.17
C ASN A 315 0.10 12.83 10.45
N SER A 316 0.35 13.52 9.35
CA SER A 316 1.52 13.27 8.50
C SER A 316 2.86 13.45 9.22
N VAL A 317 2.98 14.43 10.12
CA VAL A 317 4.22 14.66 10.90
C VAL A 317 4.48 13.51 11.88
N SER A 318 3.42 13.02 12.54
CA SER A 318 3.50 11.89 13.47
C SER A 318 3.77 10.58 12.74
N SER A 319 3.12 10.36 11.58
CA SER A 319 3.37 9.23 10.69
C SER A 319 4.83 9.22 10.24
N PHE A 320 5.32 10.34 9.72
CA PHE A 320 6.70 10.52 9.29
C PHE A 320 7.70 10.13 10.40
N SER A 321 7.49 10.64 11.62
CA SER A 321 8.32 10.32 12.79
C SER A 321 8.27 8.83 13.17
N SER A 322 7.06 8.24 13.19
CA SER A 322 6.86 6.82 13.50
C SER A 322 7.61 5.89 12.53
N TRP A 323 7.63 6.23 11.24
CA TRP A 323 8.36 5.44 10.24
C TRP A 323 9.88 5.58 10.37
N ILE A 324 10.39 6.75 10.80
CA ILE A 324 11.82 6.93 11.17
C ILE A 324 12.17 6.04 12.36
N ASP A 325 11.34 6.05 13.41
CA ASP A 325 11.58 5.24 14.61
C ASP A 325 11.53 3.74 14.29
N LYS A 326 10.65 3.31 13.37
CA LYS A 326 10.62 1.94 12.87
C LYS A 326 11.91 1.57 12.14
N LEU A 327 12.41 2.45 11.27
CA LEU A 327 13.69 2.27 10.55
C LEU A 327 14.89 2.10 11.52
N LYS A 328 14.94 2.91 12.58
CA LYS A 328 15.94 2.80 13.65
C LYS A 328 15.78 1.52 14.46
N GLY A 329 14.55 1.17 14.83
CA GLY A 329 14.23 -0.05 15.58
C GLY A 329 14.63 -1.33 14.83
N LEU A 330 14.55 -1.29 13.49
CA LEU A 330 15.00 -2.36 12.60
C LEU A 330 16.51 -2.31 12.30
N LYS A 331 17.25 -1.35 12.87
CA LYS A 331 18.69 -1.15 12.67
C LYS A 331 19.10 -0.94 11.21
N ILE A 332 18.19 -0.39 10.40
CA ILE A 332 18.47 -0.02 9.01
C ILE A 332 19.30 1.26 8.97
N VAL A 333 19.04 2.16 9.92
CA VAL A 333 19.80 3.39 10.15
C VAL A 333 20.16 3.53 11.63
N PRO A 334 21.26 4.25 11.97
CA PRO A 334 21.72 4.42 13.34
C PRO A 334 20.76 5.18 14.29
#